data_AF-A0A2K3NJI2-F1
#
_entry.id   AF-A0A2K3NJI2-F1
#
_cell.length_a   1.000
_cell.length_b   1.000
_cell.length_c   1.000
_cell.angle_alpha   90.00
_cell.angle_beta   90.00
_cell.angle_gamma   90.00
#
_symmetry.space_group_name_H-M   'P 1'
#
loop_
_entity.id
_entity.type
_entity.pdbx_description
1 polymer ?
#
loop_
_entity_poly.entity_id
_entity_poly.type
_entity_poly.pdbx_seq_one_letter_code
_entity_poly.pdbx_strand_id
1 'polypeptide(L)'
;MSFAYSSIGLGLSIAKVAGGGHVTTSLTGVQIGVDVTATEKVWRMFQAIGDIAFAYAFSNVLIEIQASYAAFGNDAPGNFLTGFGFYEPFWLIDFANVCIAVHLIGAYQVFVQPIFGFVEGQSKQKWPDSKFVNGEHAMNIPLYGSYNVNYFR
;
A
#
# COMPACT_ATOMS: atom_id res chain seq x y z
N MET A 1 17.93 5.10 1.57
CA MET A 1 16.81 5.94 1.10
C MET A 1 15.96 6.48 2.25
N SER A 2 15.49 5.65 3.19
CA SER A 2 14.70 6.07 4.36
C SER A 2 15.42 7.01 5.34
N PHE A 3 16.72 6.83 5.58
CA PHE A 3 17.50 7.70 6.46
C PHE A 3 17.58 9.16 5.97
N ALA A 4 17.77 9.37 4.66
CA ALA A 4 17.85 10.72 4.09
C ALA A 4 16.50 11.45 4.19
N TYR A 5 15.39 10.78 3.88
CA TYR A 5 14.05 11.35 4.01
C TYR A 5 13.69 11.67 5.47
N SER A 6 14.05 10.79 6.41
CA SER A 6 13.83 11.02 7.85
C SER A 6 14.66 12.21 8.37
N SER A 7 15.92 12.33 7.97
CA SER A 7 16.78 13.46 8.33
C SER A 7 16.29 14.79 7.76
N ILE A 8 15.77 14.80 6.53
CA ILE A 8 15.14 15.98 5.92
C ILE A 8 13.86 16.35 6.70
N GLY A 9 12.99 15.37 6.99
CA GLY A 9 11.78 15.58 7.78
C GLY A 9 12.07 16.15 9.17
N LEU A 10 13.02 15.55 9.89
CA LEU A 10 13.47 16.00 11.20
C LEU A 10 14.06 17.42 11.14
N GLY A 11 14.92 17.71 10.15
CA GLY A 11 15.51 19.03 9.94
C GLY A 11 14.46 20.11 9.68
N LEU A 12 13.46 19.82 8.84
CA LEU A 12 12.34 20.73 8.57
C LEU A 12 11.46 20.95 9.81
N SER A 13 11.20 19.90 10.60
CA SER A 13 10.45 20.01 11.87
C SER A 13 11.18 20.87 12.90
N ILE A 14 12.50 20.68 13.05
CA ILE A 14 13.32 21.49 13.95
C ILE A 14 13.38 22.95 13.47
N ALA A 15 13.58 23.19 12.18
CA ALA A 15 13.60 24.52 11.60
C ALA A 15 12.27 25.26 11.79
N LYS A 16 11.14 24.55 11.67
CA LYS A 16 9.79 25.09 11.90
C LYS A 16 9.58 25.52 13.35
N VAL A 17 10.12 24.77 14.31
CA VAL A 17 10.05 25.09 15.76
C VAL A 17 11.01 26.23 16.11
N ALA A 18 12.22 26.23 15.56
CA ALA A 18 13.22 27.27 15.79
C ALA A 18 12.85 28.63 15.15
N GLY A 19 11.99 28.65 14.13
CA GLY A 19 11.56 29.85 13.41
C GLY A 19 10.60 30.80 14.14
N GLY A 20 10.29 30.57 15.43
CA GLY A 20 9.67 31.58 16.31
C GLY A 20 8.17 31.86 16.11
N GLY A 21 7.47 31.15 15.21
CA GLY A 21 6.01 31.20 15.14
C GLY A 21 5.38 30.43 16.30
N HIS A 22 4.30 30.94 16.89
CA HIS A 22 3.55 30.22 17.93
C HIS A 22 2.98 28.91 17.36
N VAL A 23 3.71 27.80 17.52
CA VAL A 23 3.30 26.48 17.01
C VAL A 23 2.21 25.95 17.95
N THR A 24 0.94 26.19 17.61
CA THR A 24 -0.20 25.55 18.26
C THR A 24 -0.20 24.08 17.90
N THR A 25 0.35 23.25 18.78
CA THR A 25 0.22 21.80 18.71
C THR A 25 -1.06 21.37 19.41
N SER A 26 -1.74 20.35 18.87
CA SER A 26 -2.94 19.77 19.48
C SER A 26 -2.80 18.27 19.53
N LEU A 27 -3.16 17.67 20.67
CA LEU A 27 -3.26 16.21 20.84
C LEU A 27 -4.24 15.56 19.86
N THR A 28 -5.21 16.33 19.36
CA THR A 28 -6.23 15.87 18.40
C THR A 28 -5.93 16.27 16.95
N GLY A 29 -4.77 16.89 16.72
CA GLY A 29 -4.35 17.41 15.43
C GLY A 29 -5.16 18.63 14.96
N VAL A 30 -5.10 18.89 13.66
CA VAL A 30 -5.74 20.07 13.05
C VAL A 30 -7.27 19.95 13.14
N GLN A 31 -7.91 21.02 13.63
CA GLN A 31 -9.37 21.11 13.75
C GLN A 31 -10.01 21.37 12.39
N ILE A 32 -11.18 20.78 12.16
CA ILE A 32 -11.95 20.99 10.94
C ILE A 32 -12.47 22.44 10.95
N GLY A 33 -12.21 23.20 9.88
CA GLY A 33 -12.79 24.54 9.69
C GLY A 33 -11.88 25.75 9.94
N VAL A 34 -10.64 25.57 10.38
CA VAL A 34 -9.65 26.68 10.44
C VAL A 34 -8.70 26.65 9.23
N ASP A 35 -8.23 25.45 8.83
CA ASP A 35 -7.25 25.29 7.74
C ASP A 35 -7.48 24.06 6.84
N VAL A 36 -8.39 23.14 7.20
CA VAL A 36 -8.64 21.89 6.46
C VAL A 36 -10.12 21.49 6.51
N THR A 37 -10.60 20.98 5.38
CA THR A 37 -11.95 20.41 5.27
C THR A 37 -12.02 19.02 5.90
N ALA A 38 -13.22 18.55 6.23
CA ALA A 38 -13.42 17.21 6.78
C ALA A 38 -12.88 16.11 5.84
N THR A 39 -13.13 16.24 4.54
CA THR A 39 -12.64 15.33 3.50
C THR A 39 -11.12 15.32 3.42
N GLU A 40 -10.49 16.50 3.47
CA GLU A 40 -9.04 16.60 3.38
C GLU A 40 -8.34 16.08 4.65
N LYS A 41 -8.96 16.26 5.81
CA LYS A 41 -8.50 15.61 7.05
C LYS A 41 -8.53 14.09 6.93
N VAL A 42 -9.63 13.52 6.44
CA VAL A 42 -9.76 12.08 6.21
C VAL A 42 -8.72 11.59 5.19
N TRP A 43 -8.54 12.32 4.09
CA TRP A 43 -7.55 11.99 3.06
C TRP A 43 -6.12 11.97 3.60
N ARG A 44 -5.74 12.99 4.38
CA ARG A 44 -4.41 13.07 5.00
C ARG A 44 -4.18 11.96 6.02
N MET A 45 -5.22 11.52 6.74
CA MET A 45 -5.13 10.36 7.64
C MET A 45 -4.86 9.07 6.87
N PHE A 46 -5.56 8.84 5.75
CA PHE A 46 -5.29 7.68 4.89
C PHE A 46 -3.89 7.72 4.29
N GLN A 47 -3.43 8.88 3.82
CA GLN A 47 -2.09 9.04 3.30
C GLN A 47 -1.03 8.72 4.37
N ALA A 48 -1.19 9.24 5.59
CA ALA A 48 -0.28 8.97 6.69
C ALA A 48 -0.25 7.48 7.09
N ILE A 49 -1.40 6.81 7.10
CA ILE A 49 -1.46 5.36 7.36
C ILE A 49 -0.75 4.59 6.24
N GLY A 50 -0.95 4.98 4.98
CA GLY A 50 -0.25 4.39 3.83
C GLY A 50 1.26 4.55 3.92
N ASP A 51 1.74 5.73 4.29
CA ASP A 51 3.16 6.03 4.47
C ASP A 51 3.78 5.18 5.61
N ILE A 52 3.05 4.98 6.71
CA ILE A 52 3.47 4.12 7.84
C ILE A 52 3.55 2.65 7.40
N ALA A 53 2.52 2.15 6.71
CA ALA A 53 2.47 0.77 6.23
C ALA A 53 3.61 0.49 5.23
N PHE A 54 3.90 1.43 4.33
CA PHE A 54 5.00 1.34 3.38
C PHE A 54 6.37 1.34 4.08
N ALA A 55 6.55 2.16 5.12
CA ALA A 55 7.78 2.18 5.91
C ALA A 55 8.02 0.85 6.66
N TYR A 56 6.97 0.24 7.22
CA TYR A 56 7.07 -1.04 7.92
C TYR A 56 7.40 -2.21 6.99
N ALA A 57 6.88 -2.20 5.76
CA ALA A 57 7.26 -3.18 4.76
C ALA A 57 8.77 -3.10 4.41
N PHE A 58 9.31 -1.87 4.34
CA PHE A 58 10.73 -1.67 4.06
C PHE A 58 11.66 -2.10 5.22
N SER A 59 11.21 -1.99 6.48
CA SER A 59 12.03 -2.40 7.63
C SER A 59 12.32 -3.90 7.65
N ASN A 60 11.36 -4.74 7.24
CA ASN A 60 11.58 -6.18 7.19
C ASN A 60 12.64 -6.56 6.14
N VAL A 61 12.56 -5.96 4.95
CA VAL A 61 13.56 -6.13 3.88
C VAL A 61 14.95 -5.67 4.34
N LEU A 62 15.03 -4.54 5.05
CA LEU A 62 16.31 -4.04 5.58
C LEU A 62 16.92 -4.97 6.63
N ILE A 63 16.10 -5.57 7.50
CA ILE A 63 16.57 -6.52 8.51
C ILE A 63 17.08 -7.79 7.83
N GLU A 64 16.39 -8.31 6.82
CA GLU A 64 16.82 -9.48 6.06
C GLU A 64 18.17 -9.25 5.37
N ILE A 65 18.34 -8.10 4.70
CA ILE A 65 19.60 -7.71 4.06
C ILE A 65 20.73 -7.61 5.08
N GLN A 66 20.49 -6.97 6.23
CA GLN A 66 21.51 -6.83 7.29
C GLN A 66 21.89 -8.18 7.90
N ALA A 67 20.92 -9.03 8.20
CA ALA A 67 21.15 -10.36 8.74
C ALA A 67 21.96 -11.24 7.76
N SER A 68 21.71 -11.10 6.46
CA SER A 68 22.43 -11.88 5.45
C SER A 68 23.83 -11.35 5.18
N TYR A 69 24.01 -10.03 5.17
CA TYR A 69 25.36 -9.48 5.14
C TYR A 69 26.15 -9.84 6.39
N ALA A 70 25.51 -9.90 7.56
CA ALA A 70 26.15 -10.36 8.80
C ALA A 70 26.53 -11.86 8.76
N ALA A 71 25.74 -12.70 8.07
CA ALA A 71 25.99 -14.13 7.96
C ALA A 71 27.00 -14.50 6.87
N PHE A 72 27.01 -13.78 5.73
CA PHE A 72 27.80 -14.12 4.54
C PHE A 72 28.86 -13.07 4.17
N GLY A 73 28.89 -11.92 4.83
CA GLY A 73 29.87 -10.86 4.58
C GLY A 73 29.83 -10.36 3.14
N ASN A 74 31.01 -10.18 2.54
CA ASN A 74 31.14 -9.75 1.15
C ASN A 74 30.74 -10.82 0.13
N ASP A 75 30.54 -12.07 0.56
CA ASP A 75 30.02 -13.16 -0.28
C ASP A 75 28.47 -13.21 -0.26
N ALA A 76 27.82 -12.21 0.36
CA ALA A 76 26.37 -12.11 0.39
C ALA A 76 25.79 -12.02 -1.03
N PRO A 77 24.80 -12.87 -1.36
CA PRO A 77 24.26 -12.93 -2.71
C PRO A 77 23.44 -11.69 -3.09
N GLY A 78 23.64 -11.21 -4.32
CA GLY A 78 22.91 -10.06 -4.88
C GLY A 78 21.41 -10.30 -5.10
N ASN A 79 20.94 -11.54 -5.04
CA ASN A 79 19.53 -11.91 -5.03
C ASN A 79 19.29 -13.03 -3.99
N PHE A 80 18.46 -12.74 -3.00
CA PHE A 80 18.10 -13.65 -1.91
C PHE A 80 17.48 -14.96 -2.39
N LEU A 81 16.75 -14.94 -3.51
CA LEU A 81 16.04 -16.11 -4.04
C LEU A 81 16.97 -17.10 -4.77
N THR A 82 18.15 -16.68 -5.21
CA THR A 82 19.02 -17.52 -6.05
C THR A 82 20.44 -17.65 -5.54
N GLY A 83 20.91 -16.77 -4.65
CA GLY A 83 22.34 -16.70 -4.37
C GLY A 83 22.79 -17.35 -3.07
N PHE A 84 21.92 -17.97 -2.28
CA PHE A 84 22.37 -18.85 -1.19
C PHE A 84 22.92 -20.20 -1.68
N GLY A 85 22.93 -20.47 -3.00
CA GLY A 85 23.55 -21.68 -3.56
C GLY A 85 22.89 -23.01 -3.15
N PHE A 86 21.84 -22.97 -2.31
CA PHE A 86 21.02 -24.12 -1.97
C PHE A 86 20.09 -24.43 -3.13
N TYR A 87 20.63 -25.06 -4.17
CA TYR A 87 19.82 -25.75 -5.18
C TYR A 87 19.17 -27.02 -4.60
N GLU A 88 19.43 -27.37 -3.34
CA GLU A 88 18.76 -28.44 -2.63
C GLU A 88 18.17 -27.92 -1.30
N PRO A 89 16.86 -28.11 -1.04
CA PRO A 89 15.92 -28.89 -1.81
C PRO A 89 14.96 -28.03 -2.65
N PHE A 90 14.81 -28.36 -3.95
CA PHE A 90 13.96 -27.63 -4.91
C PHE A 90 12.49 -27.42 -4.45
N TRP A 91 11.95 -28.35 -3.65
CA TRP A 91 10.59 -28.23 -3.11
C TRP A 91 10.40 -26.99 -2.22
N LEU A 92 11.44 -26.55 -1.52
CA LEU A 92 11.37 -25.41 -0.62
C LEU A 92 11.34 -24.09 -1.41
N ILE A 93 12.06 -24.04 -2.53
CA ILE A 93 12.02 -22.93 -3.49
C ILE A 93 10.65 -22.85 -4.14
N ASP A 94 10.10 -23.99 -4.59
CA ASP A 94 8.76 -24.04 -5.18
C ASP A 94 7.68 -23.65 -4.16
N PHE A 95 7.80 -24.10 -2.91
CA PHE A 95 6.91 -23.70 -1.83
C PHE A 95 6.99 -22.20 -1.53
N ALA A 96 8.19 -21.64 -1.45
CA ALA A 96 8.39 -20.21 -1.24
C ALA A 96 7.80 -19.38 -2.40
N ASN A 97 7.99 -19.82 -3.65
CA ASN A 97 7.41 -19.19 -4.83
C ASN A 97 5.88 -19.24 -4.81
N VAL A 98 5.26 -20.34 -4.37
CA VAL A 98 3.81 -20.45 -4.19
C VAL A 98 3.32 -19.49 -3.09
N CYS A 99 4.01 -19.42 -1.96
CA CYS A 99 3.68 -18.48 -0.89
C CYS A 99 3.75 -17.02 -1.37
N ILE A 100 4.79 -16.67 -2.14
CA ILE A 100 4.94 -15.34 -2.75
C ILE A 100 3.81 -15.07 -3.74
N ALA A 101 3.45 -16.03 -4.60
CA ALA A 101 2.36 -15.88 -5.56
C ALA A 101 1.02 -15.65 -4.85
N VAL A 102 0.69 -16.46 -3.83
CA VAL A 102 -0.53 -16.30 -3.04
C VAL A 102 -0.55 -14.94 -2.33
N HIS A 103 0.56 -14.53 -1.74
CA HIS A 103 0.68 -13.24 -1.06
C HIS A 103 0.51 -12.08 -2.04
N LEU A 104 1.13 -12.13 -3.22
CA LEU A 104 1.03 -11.10 -4.25
C LEU A 104 -0.38 -11.00 -4.84
N ILE A 105 -1.06 -12.12 -5.06
CA ILE A 105 -2.46 -12.12 -5.52
C ILE A 105 -3.36 -11.46 -4.47
N GLY A 106 -3.20 -11.84 -3.19
CA GLY A 106 -3.96 -11.25 -2.09
C GLY A 106 -3.67 -9.77 -1.90
N ALA A 107 -2.39 -9.37 -1.94
CA ALA A 107 -1.97 -7.99 -1.82
C ALA A 107 -2.49 -7.14 -3.00
N TYR A 108 -2.46 -7.67 -4.22
CA TYR A 108 -3.02 -7.00 -5.40
C TYR A 108 -4.53 -6.77 -5.24
N GLN A 109 -5.28 -7.79 -4.81
CA GLN A 109 -6.71 -7.67 -4.53
C GLN A 109 -7.00 -6.56 -3.51
N VAL A 110 -6.35 -6.59 -2.34
CA VAL A 110 -6.58 -5.61 -1.27
C VAL A 110 -6.15 -4.20 -1.67
N PHE A 111 -5.05 -4.06 -2.41
CA PHE A 111 -4.54 -2.76 -2.84
C PHE A 111 -5.39 -2.11 -3.93
N VAL A 112 -5.84 -2.89 -4.91
CA VAL A 112 -6.55 -2.37 -6.08
C VAL A 112 -8.04 -2.12 -5.79
N GLN A 113 -8.65 -2.88 -4.87
CA GLN A 113 -10.07 -2.76 -4.53
C GLN A 113 -10.52 -1.34 -4.11
N PRO A 114 -9.82 -0.62 -3.20
CA PRO A 114 -10.19 0.75 -2.85
C PRO A 114 -10.10 1.73 -4.01
N ILE A 115 -9.12 1.56 -4.90
CA ILE A 115 -8.92 2.41 -6.08
C ILE A 115 -10.07 2.19 -7.07
N PHE A 116 -10.41 0.92 -7.34
CA PHE A 116 -11.55 0.58 -8.19
C PHE A 116 -12.87 1.11 -7.62
N GLY A 117 -13.10 0.92 -6.32
CA GLY A 117 -14.30 1.42 -5.65
C GLY A 117 -14.42 2.95 -5.71
N PHE A 118 -13.31 3.67 -5.58
CA PHE A 118 -13.28 5.12 -5.75
C PHE A 118 -13.64 5.53 -7.18
N VAL A 119 -12.97 4.95 -8.18
CA VAL A 119 -13.21 5.25 -9.60
C VAL A 119 -14.64 4.90 -10.00
N GLU A 120 -15.17 3.77 -9.51
CA GLU A 120 -16.56 3.38 -9.70
C GLU A 120 -17.52 4.39 -9.08
N GLY A 121 -17.29 4.81 -7.83
CA GLY A 121 -18.12 5.81 -7.15
C GLY A 121 -18.17 7.14 -7.90
N GLN A 122 -17.01 7.61 -8.39
CA GLN A 122 -16.95 8.82 -9.20
C GLN A 122 -17.66 8.66 -10.55
N SER A 123 -17.47 7.52 -11.21
CA SER A 123 -18.10 7.24 -12.51
C SER A 123 -19.63 7.17 -12.39
N LYS A 124 -20.15 6.57 -11.32
CA LYS A 124 -21.60 6.52 -11.06
C LYS A 124 -22.20 7.90 -10.80
N GLN A 125 -21.51 8.76 -10.05
CA GLN A 125 -21.96 10.14 -9.83
C GLN A 125 -21.88 10.99 -11.10
N LYS A 126 -20.85 10.77 -11.92
CA LYS A 126 -20.61 11.58 -13.13
C LYS A 126 -21.54 11.20 -14.28
N TRP A 127 -21.88 9.92 -14.41
CA TRP A 127 -22.73 9.39 -15.49
C TRP A 127 -23.87 8.51 -14.94
N PRO A 128 -24.85 9.09 -14.23
CA PRO A 128 -25.94 8.35 -13.62
C PRO A 128 -26.81 7.60 -14.63
N ASP A 129 -26.99 8.15 -15.84
CA ASP A 129 -27.84 7.56 -16.87
C ASP A 129 -27.10 6.54 -17.77
N SER A 130 -25.82 6.27 -17.52
CA SER A 130 -25.03 5.35 -18.34
C SER A 130 -25.36 3.90 -18.05
N LYS A 131 -25.92 3.21 -19.05
CA LYS A 131 -26.15 1.75 -19.00
C LYS A 131 -24.87 0.92 -18.92
N PHE A 132 -23.73 1.47 -19.35
CA PHE A 132 -22.44 0.78 -19.23
C PHE A 132 -21.93 0.80 -17.78
N VAL A 133 -22.05 1.94 -17.09
CA VAL A 133 -21.55 2.12 -15.71
C VAL A 133 -22.51 1.53 -14.68
N ASN A 134 -23.83 1.69 -14.90
CA ASN A 134 -24.86 1.29 -13.93
C ASN A 134 -25.65 0.05 -14.34
N GLY A 135 -25.50 -0.46 -15.56
CA GLY A 135 -26.29 -1.60 -16.04
C GLY A 135 -25.81 -2.93 -15.47
N GLU A 136 -26.69 -3.61 -14.73
CA GLU A 136 -26.51 -5.00 -14.32
C GLU A 136 -27.22 -5.94 -15.31
N HIS A 137 -26.50 -6.96 -15.77
CA HIS A 137 -26.99 -7.97 -16.69
C HIS A 137 -26.94 -9.32 -15.99
N ALA A 138 -28.10 -9.96 -15.84
CA ALA A 138 -28.19 -11.29 -15.26
C ALA A 138 -27.61 -12.31 -16.24
N MET A 139 -26.46 -12.89 -15.89
CA MET A 139 -25.85 -14.00 -16.61
C MET A 139 -26.10 -15.29 -15.84
N ASN A 140 -26.77 -16.22 -16.49
CA ASN A 140 -27.09 -17.52 -15.93
C ASN A 140 -25.92 -18.47 -16.19
N ILE A 141 -25.17 -18.81 -15.14
CA ILE A 141 -24.02 -19.69 -15.25
C ILE A 141 -24.52 -21.12 -15.00
N PRO A 142 -24.31 -22.05 -15.96
CA PRO A 142 -24.69 -23.44 -15.77
C PRO A 142 -24.08 -23.99 -14.47
N LEU A 143 -24.90 -24.65 -13.64
CA LEU A 143 -24.54 -25.25 -12.34
C LEU A 143 -24.27 -24.28 -11.16
N TYR A 144 -24.16 -22.98 -11.39
CA TYR A 144 -23.84 -21.99 -10.34
C TYR A 144 -24.94 -20.94 -10.09
N GLY A 145 -25.97 -20.89 -10.93
CA GLY A 145 -27.11 -19.97 -10.78
C GLY A 145 -26.94 -18.64 -11.53
N SER A 146 -27.84 -17.70 -11.26
CA SER A 146 -27.86 -16.39 -11.93
C SER A 146 -27.02 -15.37 -11.16
N TYR A 147 -26.06 -14.76 -11.85
CA TYR A 147 -25.23 -13.68 -11.31
C TYR A 147 -25.49 -12.39 -12.06
N ASN A 148 -25.66 -11.28 -11.32
CA ASN A 148 -25.73 -9.95 -11.92
C ASN A 148 -24.32 -9.45 -12.19
N VAL A 149 -23.99 -9.25 -13.46
CA VAL A 149 -22.68 -8.76 -13.88
C VAL A 149 -22.85 -7.38 -14.49
N ASN A 150 -21.96 -6.47 -14.11
CA ASN A 150 -21.92 -5.11 -14.63
C ASN A 150 -20.69 -5.00 -15.54
N TYR A 151 -20.84 -4.45 -16.75
CA TYR A 151 -19.73 -4.39 -17.72
C TYR A 151 -18.57 -3.46 -17.30
N PHE A 152 -18.78 -2.61 -16.30
CA PHE A 152 -17.76 -1.74 -15.72
C PHE A 152 -16.94 -2.44 -14.61
N ARG A 153 -17.40 -3.58 -14.08
CA ARG A 153 -16.78 -4.32 -12.95
C ARG A 153 -16.28 -5.69 -13.39
#